data_AF-A0A6C1SRW8-F1
#
_entry.id   AF-A0A6C1SRW8-F1
#
_cell.length_a   1.000
_cell.length_b   1.000
_cell.length_c   1.000
_cell.angle_alpha   90.00
_cell.angle_beta   90.00
_cell.angle_gamma   90.00
#
_symmetry.space_group_name_H-M   'P 1'
#
loop_
_entity.id
_entity.type
_entity.pdbx_description
1 polymer ?
#
loop_
_entity_poly.entity_id
_entity_poly.type
_entity_poly.pdbx_seq_one_letter_code
_entity_poly.pdbx_strand_id
1 'polypeptide(L)'
;MTAVLNALTVLITVTVIALGDRGAGAQALPFETGATGDFPLEILADDGIEWLQSESVVHARGNARAIRGDLEVKADILSAHYREGSGGETEIWRLVATGNVVITTPQETAYADRGVYDLDSAILILSSRDPAQPGRVRVDAENGRITADEQMEFWQLQDMLVARGNARAEQEGRTLTADILVAYLTEAAEGGQRLSRVEAFDNVAISTPEERIFADRGVYLAEVETASLLGDVRITRGRNQLNGCRAEVDMNAGTSQLFGCGPGDPAGRQVQGLIHPERGPERGREN
;
A
#
# COMPACT_ATOMS: atom_id res chain seq x y z
N MET A 1 -17.48 -50.89 16.03
CA MET A 1 -16.41 -50.30 16.86
C MET A 1 -15.22 -50.15 15.93
N THR A 2 -14.87 -48.98 15.39
CA THR A 2 -14.65 -47.71 16.07
C THR A 2 -14.85 -46.58 15.05
N ALA A 3 -15.76 -45.65 15.34
CA ALA A 3 -16.01 -44.44 14.57
C ALA A 3 -15.98 -43.27 15.55
N VAL A 4 -14.84 -42.57 15.62
CA VAL A 4 -14.62 -41.27 16.29
C VAL A 4 -13.26 -40.81 15.72
N LEU A 5 -13.04 -39.67 15.05
CA LEU A 5 -13.23 -38.29 15.49
C LEU A 5 -12.91 -37.38 14.27
N ASN A 6 -13.92 -36.93 13.50
CA ASN A 6 -13.76 -35.79 12.60
C ASN A 6 -14.42 -34.59 13.28
N ALA A 7 -13.71 -34.02 14.27
CA ALA A 7 -14.08 -32.75 14.88
C ALA A 7 -13.41 -31.62 14.09
N LEU A 8 -14.18 -31.09 13.15
CA LEU A 8 -14.24 -29.68 12.74
C LEU A 8 -13.08 -28.77 13.18
N THR A 9 -11.96 -28.81 12.47
CA THR A 9 -10.96 -27.74 12.52
C THR A 9 -11.44 -26.63 11.59
N VAL A 10 -12.18 -25.65 12.12
CA VAL A 10 -12.45 -24.39 11.39
C VAL A 10 -11.15 -23.57 11.46
N LEU A 11 -10.23 -23.86 10.53
CA LEU A 11 -9.02 -23.07 10.38
C LEU A 11 -9.42 -21.73 9.79
N ILE A 12 -9.54 -20.70 10.61
CA ILE A 12 -9.61 -19.33 10.14
C ILE A 12 -8.20 -19.04 9.59
N THR A 13 -8.08 -19.04 8.27
CA THR A 13 -6.87 -18.65 7.54
C THR A 13 -7.11 -17.26 7.01
N VAL A 14 -6.83 -16.25 7.84
CA VAL A 14 -6.83 -14.85 7.41
C VAL A 14 -5.49 -14.59 6.78
N THR A 15 -5.37 -14.88 5.48
CA THR A 15 -4.16 -14.51 4.73
C THR A 15 -4.28 -13.03 4.35
N VAL A 16 -3.88 -12.14 5.25
CA VAL A 16 -3.59 -10.74 4.90
C VAL A 16 -2.29 -10.76 4.12
N ILE A 17 -2.32 -10.19 2.90
CA ILE A 17 -1.20 -9.90 1.99
C ILE A 17 0.16 -10.39 2.52
N ALA A 18 0.41 -11.69 2.39
CA ALA A 18 1.77 -12.20 2.37
C ALA A 18 2.24 -11.95 0.94
N LEU A 19 3.14 -10.98 0.77
CA LEU A 19 3.97 -10.88 -0.42
C LEU A 19 4.81 -12.16 -0.43
N GLY A 20 4.29 -13.19 -1.08
CA GLY A 20 4.97 -14.45 -1.24
C GLY A 20 6.32 -14.22 -1.90
N ASP A 21 7.34 -14.81 -1.29
CA ASP A 21 8.76 -14.70 -1.60
C ASP A 21 9.09 -15.35 -2.96
N ARG A 22 8.65 -14.70 -4.04
CA ARG A 22 9.02 -15.05 -5.42
C ARG A 22 9.43 -13.80 -6.17
N GLY A 23 10.68 -13.42 -5.93
CA GLY A 23 11.57 -12.70 -6.84
C GLY A 23 10.91 -11.78 -7.86
N ALA A 24 10.42 -10.65 -7.39
CA ALA A 24 10.32 -9.40 -8.15
C ALA A 24 10.27 -8.27 -7.11
N GLY A 25 11.44 -7.72 -6.79
CA GLY A 25 11.57 -6.66 -5.80
C GLY A 25 10.80 -5.42 -6.23
N ALA A 26 9.75 -5.07 -5.49
CA ALA A 26 9.12 -3.76 -5.57
C ALA A 26 10.10 -2.74 -4.97
N GLN A 27 10.95 -2.16 -5.79
CA GLN A 27 11.74 -0.99 -5.43
C GLN A 27 10.77 0.20 -5.37
N ALA A 28 10.63 0.85 -4.21
CA ALA A 28 9.88 2.09 -4.12
C ALA A 28 10.50 3.12 -5.08
N LEU A 29 9.66 3.85 -5.82
CA LEU A 29 10.03 4.89 -6.79
C LEU A 29 11.41 5.53 -6.49
N PRO A 30 12.47 5.15 -7.22
CA PRO A 30 13.80 5.71 -7.03
C PRO A 30 13.83 7.09 -7.67
N PHE A 31 13.57 8.12 -6.87
CA PHE A 31 13.92 9.49 -7.23
C PHE A 31 15.34 9.86 -6.77
N GLU A 32 16.09 8.89 -6.24
CA GLU A 32 17.46 9.11 -5.80
C GLU A 32 18.28 9.80 -6.90
N THR A 33 18.75 10.99 -6.58
CA THR A 33 19.77 11.72 -7.33
C THR A 33 21.16 11.11 -7.18
N GLY A 34 21.27 9.94 -6.53
CA GLY A 34 22.51 9.21 -6.26
C GLY A 34 22.60 7.80 -6.87
N ALA A 35 21.63 7.38 -7.70
CA ALA A 35 21.80 6.16 -8.48
C ALA A 35 23.05 6.31 -9.37
N THR A 36 23.93 5.32 -9.30
CA THR A 36 25.30 5.22 -9.83
C THR A 36 25.42 5.27 -11.37
N GLY A 37 24.69 6.16 -12.04
CA GLY A 37 24.74 6.33 -13.49
C GLY A 37 24.67 7.80 -13.88
N ASP A 38 25.67 8.26 -14.65
CA ASP A 38 25.75 9.57 -15.32
C ASP A 38 24.68 9.72 -16.43
N PHE A 39 23.43 9.34 -16.16
CA PHE A 39 22.37 9.46 -17.14
C PHE A 39 21.96 10.93 -17.27
N PRO A 40 22.03 11.52 -18.48
CA PRO A 40 21.59 12.88 -18.68
C PRO A 40 20.09 12.99 -18.39
N LEU A 41 19.68 14.14 -17.83
CA LEU A 41 18.27 14.48 -17.69
C LEU A 41 17.81 15.12 -19.01
N GLU A 42 16.92 14.43 -19.74
CA GLU A 42 16.24 14.99 -20.91
C GLU A 42 14.91 15.62 -20.49
N ILE A 43 14.61 16.83 -21.00
CA ILE A 43 13.36 17.54 -20.74
C ILE A 43 12.74 17.94 -22.08
N LEU A 44 11.48 17.55 -22.30
CA LEU A 44 10.69 17.90 -23.47
C LEU A 44 9.41 18.64 -23.04
N ALA A 45 8.97 19.59 -23.85
CA ALA A 45 7.73 20.34 -23.65
C ALA A 45 7.26 20.92 -24.99
N ASP A 46 5.95 20.91 -25.22
CA ASP A 46 5.34 21.38 -26.47
C ASP A 46 5.27 22.92 -26.53
N ASP A 47 4.92 23.56 -25.41
CA ASP A 47 4.74 25.02 -25.38
C ASP A 47 6.08 25.75 -25.14
N GLY A 48 6.98 25.13 -24.37
CA GLY A 48 8.34 25.61 -24.17
C GLY A 48 8.91 25.37 -22.77
N ILE A 49 10.16 25.79 -22.61
CA ILE A 49 10.90 25.76 -21.34
C ILE A 49 11.29 27.19 -20.97
N GLU A 50 10.84 27.66 -19.81
CA GLU A 50 11.05 29.00 -19.29
C GLU A 50 11.95 28.95 -18.05
N TRP A 51 13.02 29.76 -18.05
CA TRP A 51 13.91 29.93 -16.90
C TRP A 51 13.60 31.25 -16.20
N LEU A 52 13.03 31.18 -15.00
CA LEU A 52 12.64 32.35 -14.22
C LEU A 52 13.68 32.59 -13.12
N GLN A 53 14.75 33.30 -13.47
CA GLN A 53 15.88 33.49 -12.56
C GLN A 53 15.53 34.21 -11.26
N SER A 54 14.66 35.23 -11.34
CA SER A 54 14.17 35.98 -10.17
C SER A 54 13.36 35.15 -9.18
N GLU A 55 12.82 34.01 -9.64
CA GLU A 55 12.00 33.10 -8.85
C GLU A 55 12.74 31.78 -8.55
N SER A 56 13.98 31.64 -9.04
CA SER A 56 14.82 30.45 -8.92
C SER A 56 14.09 29.16 -9.33
N VAL A 57 13.41 29.20 -10.48
CA VAL A 57 12.63 28.08 -11.00
C VAL A 57 12.75 27.96 -12.52
N VAL A 58 12.71 26.72 -13.01
CA VAL A 58 12.57 26.37 -14.43
C VAL A 58 11.22 25.69 -14.63
N HIS A 59 10.47 26.09 -15.66
CA HIS A 59 9.20 25.48 -16.03
C HIS A 59 9.26 24.89 -17.44
N ALA A 60 8.89 23.62 -17.59
CA ALA A 60 8.56 23.00 -18.87
C ALA A 60 7.04 22.88 -18.97
N ARG A 61 6.43 23.41 -20.04
CA ARG A 61 4.97 23.51 -20.21
C ARG A 61 4.49 22.84 -21.51
N GLY A 62 3.28 22.27 -21.43
CA GLY A 62 2.63 21.59 -22.54
C GLY A 62 3.16 20.16 -22.66
N ASN A 63 2.38 19.17 -22.20
CA ASN A 63 2.75 17.75 -22.22
C ASN A 63 4.20 17.48 -21.78
N ALA A 64 4.64 18.17 -20.73
CA ALA A 64 6.01 18.16 -20.27
C ALA A 64 6.45 16.75 -19.85
N ARG A 65 7.66 16.38 -20.26
CA ARG A 65 8.24 15.06 -20.05
C ARG A 65 9.70 15.18 -19.59
N ALA A 66 10.05 14.51 -18.50
CA ALA A 66 11.41 14.40 -18.01
C ALA A 66 11.85 12.94 -17.98
N ILE A 67 13.06 12.65 -18.45
CA ILE A 67 13.58 11.28 -18.57
C ILE A 67 14.99 11.24 -17.97
N ARG A 68 15.25 10.25 -17.13
CA ARG A 68 16.58 9.97 -16.58
C ARG A 68 16.75 8.46 -16.41
N GLY A 69 17.62 7.86 -17.21
CA GLY A 69 17.74 6.39 -17.26
C GLY A 69 16.38 5.77 -17.59
N ASP A 70 15.90 4.88 -16.73
CA ASP A 70 14.59 4.22 -16.88
C ASP A 70 13.43 4.95 -16.17
N LEU A 71 13.70 6.07 -15.48
CA LEU A 71 12.68 6.91 -14.88
C LEU A 71 12.12 7.89 -15.90
N GLU A 72 10.80 7.92 -16.03
CA GLU A 72 10.08 8.87 -16.86
C GLU A 72 8.97 9.56 -16.05
N VAL A 73 8.92 10.89 -16.12
CA VAL A 73 7.88 11.71 -15.49
C VAL A 73 7.17 12.51 -16.58
N LYS A 74 5.83 12.40 -16.65
CA LYS A 74 4.95 13.22 -17.49
C LYS A 74 4.02 14.07 -16.63
N ALA A 75 3.73 15.27 -17.10
CA ALA A 75 2.70 16.14 -16.55
C ALA A 75 2.29 17.22 -17.57
N ASP A 76 1.25 18.00 -17.28
CA ASP A 76 0.96 19.21 -18.06
C ASP A 76 2.09 20.25 -17.89
N ILE A 77 2.64 20.34 -16.67
CA ILE A 77 3.76 21.22 -16.31
C ILE A 77 4.74 20.49 -15.39
N LEU A 78 6.03 20.55 -15.73
CA LEU A 78 7.14 20.16 -14.84
C LEU A 78 7.90 21.41 -14.40
N SER A 79 8.21 21.51 -13.10
CA SER A 79 8.96 22.63 -12.53
C SER A 79 10.12 22.15 -11.68
N ALA A 80 11.28 22.79 -11.81
CA ALA A 80 12.45 22.54 -10.99
C ALA A 80 12.84 23.82 -10.24
N HIS A 81 12.70 23.81 -8.92
CA HIS A 81 13.18 24.88 -8.06
C HIS A 81 14.64 24.63 -7.72
N TYR A 82 15.43 25.68 -7.82
CA TYR A 82 16.86 25.63 -7.56
C TYR A 82 17.28 26.69 -6.56
N ARG A 83 18.50 26.55 -6.05
CA ARG A 83 19.18 27.53 -5.19
C ARG A 83 20.64 27.65 -5.60
N GLU A 84 21.27 28.74 -5.21
CA GLU A 84 22.72 28.88 -5.34
C GLU A 84 23.41 28.06 -4.25
N GLY A 85 24.25 27.11 -4.65
CA GLY A 85 25.10 26.33 -3.77
C GLY A 85 26.33 27.12 -3.30
N SER A 86 27.06 26.56 -2.35
CA SER A 86 28.22 27.19 -1.68
C SER A 86 29.39 27.56 -2.62
N GLY A 87 29.41 27.01 -3.85
CA GLY A 87 30.41 27.30 -4.89
C GLY A 87 29.90 28.11 -6.08
N GLY A 88 28.68 28.67 -6.03
CA GLY A 88 28.03 29.31 -7.18
C GLY A 88 27.42 28.33 -8.20
N GLU A 89 27.43 27.04 -7.87
CA GLU A 89 26.73 26.01 -8.64
C GLU A 89 25.21 26.11 -8.38
N THR A 90 24.41 25.78 -9.39
CA THR A 90 22.95 25.74 -9.26
C THR A 90 22.52 24.37 -8.78
N GLU A 91 21.88 24.29 -7.63
CA GLU A 91 21.40 23.05 -7.02
C GLU A 91 19.87 22.99 -7.11
N ILE A 92 19.32 21.94 -7.72
CA ILE A 92 17.88 21.67 -7.70
C ILE A 92 17.55 21.03 -6.36
N TRP A 93 16.59 21.58 -5.61
CA TRP A 93 16.19 21.06 -4.30
C TRP A 93 14.73 20.59 -4.28
N ARG A 94 13.91 20.99 -5.26
CA ARG A 94 12.51 20.56 -5.36
C ARG A 94 12.03 20.44 -6.79
N LEU A 95 11.36 19.33 -7.08
CA LEU A 95 10.68 19.07 -8.34
C LEU A 95 9.17 19.07 -8.13
N VAL A 96 8.44 19.63 -9.09
CA VAL A 96 6.98 19.72 -9.05
C VAL A 96 6.41 19.32 -10.41
N ALA A 97 5.59 18.28 -10.42
CA ALA A 97 4.78 17.84 -11.55
C ALA A 97 3.32 18.25 -11.30
N THR A 98 2.68 18.92 -12.26
CA THR A 98 1.30 19.41 -12.11
C THR A 98 0.46 19.05 -13.32
N GLY A 99 -0.69 18.42 -13.06
CA GLY A 99 -1.66 18.04 -14.08
C GLY A 99 -1.28 16.71 -14.74
N ASN A 100 -2.24 15.76 -14.78
CA ASN A 100 -2.09 14.45 -15.41
C ASN A 100 -0.73 13.77 -15.14
N VAL A 101 -0.32 13.75 -13.87
CA VAL A 101 1.01 13.27 -13.50
C VAL A 101 1.08 11.77 -13.69
N VAL A 102 2.07 11.32 -14.45
CA VAL A 102 2.42 9.91 -14.63
C VAL A 102 3.91 9.74 -14.39
N ILE A 103 4.27 8.84 -13.50
CA ILE A 103 5.66 8.51 -13.15
C ILE A 103 5.85 7.04 -13.45
N THR A 104 6.78 6.71 -14.34
CA THR A 104 7.04 5.35 -14.79
C THR A 104 8.47 4.96 -14.45
N THR A 105 8.61 3.78 -13.88
CA THR A 105 9.87 3.06 -13.66
C THR A 105 9.73 1.67 -14.29
N PRO A 106 10.79 0.84 -14.37
CA PRO A 106 10.65 -0.53 -14.85
C PRO A 106 9.70 -1.40 -13.98
N GLN A 107 9.56 -1.08 -12.70
CA GLN A 107 8.81 -1.90 -11.74
C GLN A 107 7.36 -1.44 -11.56
N GLU A 108 7.09 -0.15 -11.73
CA GLU A 108 5.80 0.43 -11.38
C GLU A 108 5.46 1.69 -12.18
N THR A 109 4.18 2.04 -12.17
CA THR A 109 3.69 3.32 -12.70
C THR A 109 2.77 3.98 -11.68
N ALA A 110 3.10 5.20 -11.30
CA ALA A 110 2.31 6.04 -10.40
C ALA A 110 1.55 7.14 -11.16
N TYR A 111 0.36 7.46 -10.66
CA TYR A 111 -0.58 8.40 -11.24
C TYR A 111 -1.08 9.37 -10.16
N ALA A 112 -1.17 10.67 -10.49
CA ALA A 112 -1.67 11.70 -9.58
C ALA A 112 -2.09 12.98 -10.32
N ASP A 113 -2.68 13.94 -9.60
CA ASP A 113 -2.94 15.28 -10.14
C ASP A 113 -1.75 16.21 -9.95
N ARG A 114 -0.92 15.92 -8.95
CA ARG A 114 0.27 16.66 -8.61
C ARG A 114 1.27 15.74 -7.91
N GLY A 115 2.53 15.83 -8.34
CA GLY A 115 3.68 15.22 -7.67
C GLY A 115 4.63 16.29 -7.18
N VAL A 116 5.14 16.16 -5.96
CA VAL A 116 6.18 17.03 -5.40
C VAL A 116 7.27 16.14 -4.84
N TYR A 117 8.50 16.30 -5.33
CA TYR A 117 9.66 15.64 -4.77
C TYR A 117 10.58 16.69 -4.13
N ASP A 118 10.82 16.54 -2.84
CA ASP A 118 11.76 17.35 -2.08
C ASP A 118 13.08 16.57 -1.97
N LEU A 119 14.13 17.09 -2.59
CA LEU A 119 15.42 16.39 -2.69
C LEU A 119 16.21 16.44 -1.39
N ASP A 120 16.02 17.48 -0.57
CA ASP A 120 16.71 17.62 0.71
C ASP A 120 16.25 16.56 1.71
N SER A 121 14.94 16.28 1.73
CA SER A 121 14.31 15.29 2.61
C SER A 121 14.08 13.92 1.96
N ALA A 122 14.25 13.83 0.64
CA ALA A 122 13.93 12.66 -0.19
C ALA A 122 12.49 12.15 0.01
N ILE A 123 11.54 13.09 0.02
CA ILE A 123 10.10 12.80 0.17
C ILE A 123 9.39 13.10 -1.15
N LEU A 124 8.74 12.09 -1.72
CA LEU A 124 7.77 12.27 -2.80
C LEU A 124 6.36 12.33 -2.22
N ILE A 125 5.59 13.32 -2.61
CA ILE A 125 4.15 13.42 -2.32
C ILE A 125 3.38 13.42 -3.64
N LEU A 126 2.53 12.42 -3.83
CA LEU A 126 1.54 12.34 -4.88
C LEU A 126 0.18 12.72 -4.31
N SER A 127 -0.55 13.62 -4.95
CA SER A 127 -1.81 14.15 -4.44
C SER A 127 -2.88 14.27 -5.51
N SER A 128 -4.14 14.11 -5.09
CA SER A 128 -5.33 14.46 -5.86
C SER A 128 -5.76 15.89 -5.53
N ARG A 129 -6.36 16.58 -6.48
CA ARG A 129 -6.98 17.91 -6.29
C ARG A 129 -8.51 17.84 -6.27
N ASP A 130 -9.08 16.68 -6.59
CA ASP A 130 -10.53 16.49 -6.69
C ASP A 130 -11.00 15.39 -5.73
N PRO A 131 -11.59 15.74 -4.58
CA PRO A 131 -12.12 14.75 -3.64
C PRO A 131 -13.36 14.01 -4.19
N ALA A 132 -13.95 14.46 -5.30
CA ALA A 132 -15.08 13.79 -5.94
C ALA A 132 -14.65 12.65 -6.89
N GLN A 133 -13.35 12.49 -7.15
CA GLN A 133 -12.80 11.42 -7.99
C GLN A 133 -11.87 10.52 -7.17
N PRO A 134 -12.43 9.47 -6.52
CA PRO A 134 -11.64 8.59 -5.68
C PRO A 134 -10.61 7.79 -6.49
N GLY A 135 -9.53 7.38 -5.83
CA GLY A 135 -8.47 6.55 -6.40
C GLY A 135 -7.62 7.21 -7.49
N ARG A 136 -7.61 8.55 -7.56
CA ARG A 136 -6.78 9.31 -8.51
C ARG A 136 -5.30 9.23 -8.18
N VAL A 137 -4.95 9.10 -6.90
CA VAL A 137 -3.59 8.74 -6.51
C VAL A 137 -3.49 7.22 -6.55
N ARG A 138 -2.66 6.71 -7.45
CA ARG A 138 -2.59 5.28 -7.74
C ARG A 138 -1.18 4.86 -8.09
N VAL A 139 -0.76 3.69 -7.62
CA VAL A 139 0.46 3.02 -8.01
C VAL A 139 0.10 1.64 -8.52
N ASP A 140 0.47 1.34 -9.75
CA ASP A 140 0.39 0.01 -10.34
C ASP A 140 1.79 -0.60 -10.35
N ALA A 141 1.96 -1.72 -9.66
CA ALA A 141 3.15 -2.55 -9.71
C ALA A 141 2.81 -3.90 -10.36
N GLU A 142 3.82 -4.72 -10.66
CA GLU A 142 3.64 -6.02 -11.30
C GLU A 142 2.61 -6.91 -10.58
N ASN A 143 2.70 -6.97 -9.26
CA ASN A 143 1.91 -7.90 -8.45
C ASN A 143 0.78 -7.24 -7.65
N GLY A 144 0.48 -5.97 -7.90
CA GLY A 144 -0.56 -5.30 -7.13
C GLY A 144 -0.80 -3.85 -7.49
N ARG A 145 -1.81 -3.28 -6.82
CA ARG A 145 -2.21 -1.89 -6.97
C ARG A 145 -2.46 -1.27 -5.60
N ILE A 146 -2.00 -0.04 -5.44
CA ILE A 146 -2.35 0.79 -4.29
C ILE A 146 -3.10 2.01 -4.81
N THR A 147 -4.20 2.39 -4.16
CA THR A 147 -4.96 3.62 -4.44
C THR A 147 -5.24 4.40 -3.17
N ALA A 148 -5.36 5.71 -3.31
CA ALA A 148 -5.75 6.64 -2.28
C ALA A 148 -6.53 7.81 -2.90
N ASP A 149 -7.46 8.38 -2.13
CA ASP A 149 -8.32 9.47 -2.59
C ASP A 149 -7.63 10.83 -2.41
N GLU A 150 -6.78 10.98 -1.39
CA GLU A 150 -6.14 12.25 -1.06
C GLU A 150 -4.68 12.27 -1.51
N GLN A 151 -3.85 11.41 -0.92
CA GLN A 151 -2.40 11.44 -1.15
C GLN A 151 -1.69 10.11 -0.89
N MET A 152 -0.50 9.99 -1.50
CA MET A 152 0.52 9.02 -1.15
C MET A 152 1.86 9.71 -0.92
N GLU A 153 2.56 9.29 0.12
CA GLU A 153 3.87 9.81 0.50
C GLU A 153 4.89 8.66 0.45
N PHE A 154 6.05 8.92 -0.15
CA PHE A 154 7.19 7.99 -0.20
C PHE A 154 8.35 8.66 0.51
N TRP A 155 8.67 8.12 1.69
CA TRP A 155 9.71 8.59 2.58
C TRP A 155 10.94 7.71 2.36
N GLN A 156 11.77 8.08 1.38
CA GLN A 156 12.82 7.20 0.87
C GLN A 156 13.88 6.87 1.92
N LEU A 157 14.32 7.87 2.71
CA LEU A 157 15.31 7.66 3.76
C LEU A 157 14.77 6.82 4.94
N GLN A 158 13.46 6.62 5.01
CA GLN A 158 12.80 5.85 6.07
C GLN A 158 12.23 4.52 5.56
N ASP A 159 12.42 4.19 4.28
CA ASP A 159 11.83 3.00 3.63
C ASP A 159 10.33 2.88 3.92
N MET A 160 9.60 4.00 3.83
CA MET A 160 8.22 4.09 4.31
C MET A 160 7.29 4.70 3.27
N LEU A 161 6.10 4.10 3.13
CA LEU A 161 5.02 4.57 2.28
C LEU A 161 3.77 4.85 3.11
N VAL A 162 3.11 5.98 2.87
CA VAL A 162 1.86 6.36 3.53
C VAL A 162 0.80 6.67 2.48
N ALA A 163 -0.34 5.98 2.51
CA ALA A 163 -1.50 6.25 1.67
C ALA A 163 -2.65 6.78 2.53
N ARG A 164 -3.29 7.88 2.13
CA ARG A 164 -4.32 8.58 2.91
C ARG A 164 -5.60 8.85 2.11
N GLY A 165 -6.72 8.72 2.80
CA GLY A 165 -8.06 8.90 2.23
C GLY A 165 -8.48 7.62 1.52
N ASN A 166 -9.31 6.81 2.18
CA ASN A 166 -9.82 5.53 1.68
C ASN A 166 -8.73 4.68 1.00
N ALA A 167 -7.57 4.59 1.65
CA ALA A 167 -6.42 3.85 1.15
C ALA A 167 -6.77 2.38 0.91
N ARG A 168 -6.33 1.85 -0.23
CA ARG A 168 -6.68 0.51 -0.70
C ARG A 168 -5.47 -0.15 -1.33
N ALA A 169 -5.14 -1.35 -0.89
CA ALA A 169 -4.15 -2.22 -1.49
C ALA A 169 -4.83 -3.47 -2.04
N GLU A 170 -4.50 -3.84 -3.28
CA GLU A 170 -5.07 -4.98 -3.99
C GLU A 170 -3.96 -5.87 -4.56
N GLN A 171 -4.07 -7.18 -4.30
CA GLN A 171 -3.13 -8.19 -4.79
C GLN A 171 -3.83 -9.55 -4.92
N GLU A 172 -3.78 -10.17 -6.10
CA GLU A 172 -4.28 -11.54 -6.35
C GLU A 172 -5.72 -11.81 -5.83
N GLY A 173 -6.64 -10.85 -6.04
CA GLY A 173 -8.03 -10.98 -5.58
C GLY A 173 -8.23 -10.77 -4.07
N ARG A 174 -7.19 -10.32 -3.36
CA ARG A 174 -7.24 -9.85 -1.97
C ARG A 174 -7.25 -8.33 -1.95
N THR A 175 -7.96 -7.76 -1.00
CA THR A 175 -8.07 -6.31 -0.80
C THR A 175 -7.89 -5.99 0.68
N LEU A 176 -7.06 -4.99 0.98
CA LEU A 176 -6.99 -4.32 2.27
C LEU A 176 -7.42 -2.87 2.06
N THR A 177 -8.39 -2.39 2.84
CA THR A 177 -8.81 -0.98 2.85
C THR A 177 -8.75 -0.41 4.26
N ALA A 178 -8.40 0.86 4.38
CA ALA A 178 -8.43 1.64 5.63
C ALA A 178 -8.47 3.14 5.29
N ASP A 179 -8.70 4.01 6.27
CA ASP A 179 -8.58 5.46 6.04
C ASP A 179 -7.11 5.83 5.75
N ILE A 180 -6.17 5.19 6.46
CA ILE A 180 -4.73 5.34 6.26
C ILE A 180 -4.07 3.95 6.24
N LEU A 181 -3.21 3.72 5.24
CA LEU A 181 -2.27 2.61 5.21
C LEU A 181 -0.84 3.13 5.32
N VAL A 182 -0.04 2.52 6.18
CA VAL A 182 1.40 2.77 6.29
C VAL A 182 2.12 1.45 6.02
N ALA A 183 3.02 1.46 5.04
CA ALA A 183 3.89 0.32 4.73
C ALA A 183 5.33 0.69 5.08
N TYR A 184 6.03 -0.24 5.71
CA TYR A 184 7.45 -0.18 5.97
C TYR A 184 8.13 -1.25 5.12
N LEU A 185 9.19 -0.86 4.46
CA LEU A 185 10.01 -1.68 3.61
C LEU A 185 11.35 -1.95 4.30
N THR A 186 12.08 -2.91 3.79
CA THR A 186 13.45 -3.21 4.21
C THR A 186 14.19 -3.79 3.01
N GLU A 187 15.50 -3.68 2.99
CA GLU A 187 16.32 -4.29 1.95
C GLU A 187 16.13 -5.82 1.92
N ALA A 188 15.97 -6.36 0.72
CA ALA A 188 15.90 -7.79 0.45
C ALA A 188 17.31 -8.36 0.27
N ALA A 189 17.51 -9.63 0.64
CA ALA A 189 18.82 -10.29 0.58
C ALA A 189 19.41 -10.38 -0.84
N GLU A 190 18.56 -10.34 -1.88
CA GLU A 190 18.95 -10.37 -3.29
C GLU A 190 19.05 -8.97 -3.92
N GLY A 191 18.98 -7.92 -3.09
CA GLY A 191 18.82 -6.54 -3.53
C GLY A 191 17.34 -6.19 -3.79
N GLY A 192 17.00 -4.92 -3.66
CA GLY A 192 15.63 -4.43 -3.72
C GLY A 192 14.96 -4.29 -2.36
N GLN A 193 13.69 -3.89 -2.37
CA GLN A 193 12.92 -3.70 -1.16
C GLN A 193 11.87 -4.80 -1.02
N ARG A 194 11.68 -5.25 0.21
CA ARG A 194 10.60 -6.17 0.61
C ARG A 194 9.78 -5.53 1.71
N LEU A 195 8.50 -5.88 1.78
CA LEU A 195 7.63 -5.45 2.86
C LEU A 195 8.09 -6.05 4.19
N SER A 196 8.18 -5.22 5.23
CA SER A 196 8.46 -5.65 6.59
C SER A 196 7.20 -5.56 7.46
N ARG A 197 6.43 -4.48 7.33
CA ARG A 197 5.25 -4.21 8.14
C ARG A 197 4.22 -3.38 7.39
N VAL A 198 2.94 -3.68 7.64
CA VAL A 198 1.81 -2.82 7.26
C VAL A 198 1.03 -2.44 8.50
N GLU A 199 0.67 -1.17 8.61
CA GLU A 199 -0.25 -0.65 9.61
C GLU A 199 -1.46 -0.05 8.91
N ALA A 200 -2.65 -0.44 9.36
CA ALA A 200 -3.93 -0.01 8.82
C ALA A 200 -4.71 0.70 9.93
N PHE A 201 -5.14 1.92 9.66
CA PHE A 201 -5.78 2.79 10.63
C PHE A 201 -7.17 3.19 10.16
N ASP A 202 -8.14 2.92 11.03
CA ASP A 202 -9.54 3.29 10.94
C ASP A 202 -10.26 2.63 9.73
N ASN A 203 -11.50 2.18 9.95
CA ASN A 203 -12.33 1.51 8.94
C ASN A 203 -11.62 0.36 8.20
N VAL A 204 -10.83 -0.43 8.93
CA VAL A 204 -10.06 -1.53 8.33
C VAL A 204 -11.01 -2.59 7.80
N ALA A 205 -10.91 -2.89 6.51
CA ALA A 205 -11.59 -4.02 5.91
C ALA A 205 -10.63 -4.85 5.07
N ILE A 206 -10.70 -6.17 5.24
CA ILE A 206 -9.90 -7.14 4.51
C ILE A 206 -10.86 -8.07 3.80
N SER A 207 -10.66 -8.24 2.50
CA SER A 207 -11.42 -9.19 1.69
C SER A 207 -10.46 -10.15 1.03
N THR A 208 -10.76 -11.44 1.12
CA THR A 208 -10.14 -12.50 0.34
C THR A 208 -11.24 -13.23 -0.46
N PRO A 209 -10.91 -14.21 -1.32
CA PRO A 209 -11.93 -15.03 -1.97
C PRO A 209 -12.83 -15.79 -0.98
N GLU A 210 -12.30 -16.14 0.19
CA GLU A 210 -12.98 -16.99 1.19
C GLU A 210 -13.73 -16.17 2.25
N GLU A 211 -13.24 -14.98 2.58
CA GLU A 211 -13.76 -14.25 3.73
C GLU A 211 -13.66 -12.73 3.64
N ARG A 212 -14.42 -12.09 4.55
CA ARG A 212 -14.40 -10.65 4.78
C ARG A 212 -14.18 -10.39 6.26
N ILE A 213 -13.37 -9.39 6.56
CA ILE A 213 -12.97 -9.05 7.91
C ILE A 213 -13.06 -7.54 8.06
N PHE A 214 -13.55 -7.10 9.22
CA PHE A 214 -13.62 -5.69 9.59
C PHE A 214 -12.97 -5.49 10.95
N ALA A 215 -12.29 -4.36 11.14
CA ALA A 215 -11.70 -3.94 12.41
C ALA A 215 -11.50 -2.41 12.43
N ASP A 216 -11.15 -1.84 13.58
CA ASP A 216 -10.75 -0.43 13.67
C ASP A 216 -9.28 -0.23 13.29
N ARG A 217 -8.40 -1.18 13.65
CA ARG A 217 -6.96 -1.13 13.33
C ARG A 217 -6.43 -2.50 12.95
N GLY A 218 -5.38 -2.50 12.14
CA GLY A 218 -4.65 -3.71 11.75
C GLY A 218 -3.15 -3.48 11.72
N VAL A 219 -2.39 -4.48 12.14
CA VAL A 219 -0.93 -4.54 11.96
C VAL A 219 -0.59 -5.88 11.37
N TYR A 220 0.21 -5.90 10.31
CA TYR A 220 0.79 -7.09 9.73
C TYR A 220 2.31 -7.01 9.78
N LEU A 221 2.94 -8.07 10.26
CA LEU A 221 4.39 -8.24 10.30
C LEU A 221 4.77 -9.34 9.32
N ALA A 222 5.47 -8.98 8.24
CA ALA A 222 5.80 -9.90 7.16
C ALA A 222 6.85 -10.94 7.59
N GLU A 223 7.84 -10.55 8.39
CA GLU A 223 8.94 -11.44 8.81
C GLU A 223 8.45 -12.66 9.61
N VAL A 224 7.42 -12.48 10.44
CA VAL A 224 6.82 -13.53 11.26
C VAL A 224 5.44 -13.96 10.75
N GLU A 225 5.03 -13.44 9.58
CA GLU A 225 3.72 -13.61 8.95
C GLU A 225 2.53 -13.56 9.92
N THR A 226 2.54 -12.56 10.80
CA THR A 226 1.50 -12.39 11.84
C THR A 226 0.67 -11.15 11.58
N ALA A 227 -0.65 -11.30 11.57
CA ALA A 227 -1.60 -10.19 11.54
C ALA A 227 -2.32 -10.05 12.89
N SER A 228 -2.44 -8.82 13.36
CA SER A 228 -3.20 -8.44 14.55
C SER A 228 -4.25 -7.41 14.17
N LEU A 229 -5.51 -7.68 14.51
CA LEU A 229 -6.64 -6.80 14.28
C LEU A 229 -7.22 -6.38 15.62
N LEU A 230 -7.56 -5.10 15.76
CA LEU A 230 -8.05 -4.51 17.00
C LEU A 230 -9.29 -3.64 16.74
N GLY A 231 -10.24 -3.72 17.67
CA GLY A 231 -11.44 -2.90 17.67
C GLY A 231 -12.55 -3.52 16.82
N ASP A 232 -13.66 -3.87 17.47
CA ASP A 232 -14.88 -4.42 16.85
C ASP A 232 -14.64 -5.38 15.68
N VAL A 233 -13.79 -6.39 15.91
CA VAL A 233 -13.39 -7.35 14.88
C VAL A 233 -14.57 -8.23 14.48
N ARG A 234 -14.91 -8.21 13.19
CA ARG A 234 -15.99 -9.02 12.59
C ARG A 234 -15.44 -9.82 11.43
N ILE A 235 -15.64 -11.14 11.45
CA ILE A 235 -15.17 -12.06 10.41
C ILE A 235 -16.38 -12.79 9.83
N THR A 236 -16.54 -12.72 8.52
CA THR A 236 -17.56 -13.46 7.75
C THR A 236 -16.88 -14.42 6.80
N ARG A 237 -17.15 -15.73 6.95
CA ARG A 237 -16.67 -16.77 6.04
C ARG A 237 -17.84 -17.67 5.61
N GLY A 238 -18.26 -17.55 4.36
CA GLY A 238 -19.48 -18.18 3.87
C GLY A 238 -20.70 -17.76 4.71
N ARG A 239 -21.29 -18.72 5.44
CA ARG A 239 -22.40 -18.45 6.39
C ARG A 239 -21.93 -18.21 7.82
N ASN A 240 -20.67 -18.49 8.12
CA ASN A 240 -20.14 -18.38 9.48
C ASN A 240 -19.84 -16.91 9.81
N GLN A 241 -20.14 -16.52 11.04
CA GLN A 241 -19.93 -15.17 11.55
C GLN A 241 -19.21 -15.24 12.89
N LEU A 242 -18.13 -14.49 13.04
CA LEU A 242 -17.35 -14.40 14.27
C LEU A 242 -17.17 -12.94 14.65
N ASN A 243 -17.41 -12.61 15.92
CA ASN A 243 -17.29 -11.27 16.44
C ASN A 243 -16.44 -11.28 17.72
N GLY A 244 -15.49 -10.36 17.81
CA GLY A 244 -14.60 -10.19 18.95
C GLY A 244 -14.04 -8.77 19.02
N CYS A 245 -13.14 -8.52 19.96
CA CYS A 245 -12.49 -7.21 20.12
C CYS A 245 -11.06 -7.19 19.56
N ARG A 246 -10.43 -8.35 19.45
CA ARG A 246 -9.08 -8.51 18.90
C ARG A 246 -8.99 -9.85 18.19
N ALA A 247 -8.33 -9.90 17.05
CA ALA A 247 -7.93 -11.16 16.41
C ALA A 247 -6.42 -11.19 16.21
N GLU A 248 -5.83 -12.36 16.41
CA GLU A 248 -4.44 -12.64 16.05
C GLU A 248 -4.42 -13.80 15.08
N VAL A 249 -3.59 -13.69 14.06
CA VAL A 249 -3.48 -14.64 12.98
C VAL A 249 -2.00 -14.88 12.74
N ASP A 250 -1.58 -16.12 12.93
CA ASP A 250 -0.25 -16.62 12.57
C ASP A 250 -0.42 -17.46 11.30
N MET A 251 0.08 -16.93 10.17
CA MET A 251 -0.06 -17.58 8.87
C MET A 251 0.94 -18.71 8.67
N ASN A 252 2.09 -18.63 9.34
CA ASN A 252 3.10 -19.70 9.36
C ASN A 252 2.57 -20.94 10.09
N ALA A 253 1.96 -20.75 11.26
CA ALA A 253 1.37 -21.82 12.05
C ALA A 253 -0.04 -22.21 11.58
N GLY A 254 -0.66 -21.39 10.72
CA GLY A 254 -2.05 -21.56 10.29
C GLY A 254 -3.06 -21.41 11.43
N THR A 255 -2.72 -20.62 12.46
CA THR A 255 -3.59 -20.45 13.64
C THR A 255 -4.21 -19.06 13.64
N SER A 256 -5.48 -19.00 14.02
CA SER A 256 -6.18 -17.74 14.22
C SER A 256 -6.98 -17.81 15.50
N GLN A 257 -6.84 -16.76 16.31
CA GLN A 257 -7.46 -16.65 17.61
C GLN A 257 -8.27 -15.37 17.66
N LEU A 258 -9.53 -15.49 18.09
CA LEU A 258 -10.43 -14.37 18.30
C LEU A 258 -10.64 -14.19 19.80
N PHE A 259 -10.37 -12.99 20.29
CA PHE A 259 -10.38 -12.65 21.70
C PHE A 259 -11.51 -11.68 22.02
N GLY A 260 -12.04 -11.83 23.24
CA GLY A 260 -13.01 -10.90 23.81
C GLY A 260 -12.32 -9.60 24.23
N CYS A 261 -13.10 -8.66 24.73
CA CYS A 261 -12.62 -7.33 25.09
C CYS A 261 -11.81 -7.30 26.41
N GLY A 262 -11.59 -8.47 27.02
CA GLY A 262 -10.85 -8.65 28.26
C GLY A 262 -11.70 -8.36 29.52
N PRO A 263 -11.14 -8.61 30.72
CA PRO A 263 -11.85 -8.46 31.99
C PRO A 263 -12.22 -7.01 32.36
N GLY A 264 -11.76 -6.02 31.60
CA GLY A 264 -11.97 -4.59 31.84
C GLY A 264 -13.05 -3.94 30.96
N ASP A 265 -13.72 -4.68 30.07
CA ASP A 265 -14.80 -4.12 29.25
C ASP A 265 -16.06 -3.91 30.10
N PRO A 266 -16.53 -2.66 30.30
CA PRO A 266 -17.73 -2.39 31.09
C PRO A 266 -18.99 -3.02 30.48
N ALA A 267 -18.99 -3.32 29.19
CA ALA A 267 -20.08 -4.02 28.51
C ALA A 267 -19.98 -5.56 28.60
N GLY A 268 -18.88 -6.10 29.13
CA GLY A 268 -18.67 -7.54 29.29
C GLY A 268 -18.78 -8.31 27.97
N ARG A 269 -18.44 -7.71 26.82
CA ARG A 269 -18.69 -8.30 25.51
C ARG A 269 -17.85 -9.57 25.33
N GLN A 270 -18.55 -10.67 25.09
CA GLN A 270 -17.96 -11.98 24.83
C GLN A 270 -17.62 -12.14 23.35
N VAL A 271 -16.68 -13.03 23.06
CA VAL A 271 -16.50 -13.53 21.70
C VAL A 271 -17.75 -14.30 21.31
N GLN A 272 -18.29 -14.01 20.13
CA GLN A 272 -19.47 -14.68 19.61
C GLN A 272 -19.15 -15.35 18.27
N GLY A 273 -19.51 -16.63 18.15
CA GLY A 273 -19.42 -17.36 16.89
C GLY A 273 -20.77 -17.97 16.53
N LEU A 274 -21.25 -17.69 15.32
CA LEU A 274 -22.35 -18.40 14.69
C LEU A 274 -21.78 -19.29 13.59
N ILE A 275 -21.78 -20.60 13.85
CA ILE A 275 -21.27 -21.61 12.92
C ILE A 275 -22.44 -22.36 12.32
N HIS A 276 -22.53 -22.34 10.99
CA HIS A 276 -23.51 -23.11 10.26
C HIS A 276 -22.88 -24.44 9.82
N PRO A 277 -23.37 -25.59 10.31
CA PRO A 277 -22.88 -26.88 9.85
C PRO A 277 -23.13 -27.04 8.35
N GLU A 278 -22.13 -27.51 7.61
CA GLU A 278 -22.35 -28.01 6.26
C GLU A 278 -23.07 -29.36 6.37
N ARG A 279 -24.24 -29.49 5.73
CA ARG A 279 -24.87 -30.81 5.61
C ARG A 279 -24.01 -31.61 4.64
N GLY A 280 -23.40 -32.69 5.14
CA GLY A 280 -22.71 -33.66 4.27
C GLY A 280 -23.66 -34.22 3.21
N PRO A 281 -23.12 -34.76 2.10
CA PRO A 281 -23.94 -35.33 1.04
C PRO A 281 -24.86 -36.41 1.63
N GLU A 282 -26.15 -36.30 1.37
CA GLU A 282 -27.13 -37.33 1.72
C GLU A 282 -26.66 -38.65 1.09
N ARG A 283 -26.20 -39.60 1.93
CA ARG A 283 -26.05 -40.98 1.46
C ARG A 283 -27.45 -41.45 1.11
N GLY A 284 -27.76 -41.45 -0.18
CA GLY A 284 -28.95 -42.06 -0.72
C GLY A 284 -29.09 -43.46 -0.13
N ARG A 285 -30.22 -43.69 0.55
CA ARG A 285 -30.63 -45.05 0.89
C ARG A 285 -31.02 -45.72 -0.43
N GLU A 286 -30.11 -46.49 -1.02
CA GLU A 286 -30.51 -47.52 -1.97
C GLU A 286 -31.33 -48.56 -1.19
N ASN A 287 -32.56 -48.78 -1.68
CA ASN A 287 -33.46 -49.83 -1.23
C ASN A 287 -33.13 -51.14 -1.93
#